data_AF-A0A7S0WTQ2-F1
#
_entry.id   AF-A0A7S0WTQ2-F1
#
_cell.length_a   1.000
_cell.length_b   1.000
_cell.length_c   1.000
_cell.angle_alpha   90.00
_cell.angle_beta   90.00
_cell.angle_gamma   90.00
#
_symmetry.space_group_name_H-M   'P 1'
#
loop_
_entity.id
_entity.type
_entity.pdbx_description
1 polymer ?
#
loop_
_entity_poly.entity_id
_entity_poly.type
_entity_poly.pdbx_seq_one_letter_code
_entity_poly.pdbx_strand_id
1 'polypeptide(L)'
;MCSELEHLHTQAPAHKFHHTQRAIEAAFGMPHSELFDSIEERPVASGSIGQIHRARLSEKGAALTGFEAGQLVAVKVRHPGVADTILRDFATMVAVAGVVGRLEALQHLRLEDTLKQFAAPLKEQVDLAREAANLQRFNFNFRNTPAVQFPVPLYPLVSSEVLVESYEEGDHITRYISGDRAGGGPQGLREKLSDIGAGTMLQMMLMDNLIHSDLHPGNILVRLAPPSGGLVGALYSVLDELKLASPAMPASTRARIDVLQRRWLQPQMVLLDVGMATELSGEDQRNMIGLFQSFAAMDGRACGEWTLRFSGPGQQCPDPEAFKSAIEATFNELRRLDEGADWSDTAFKNGADTLGHILELVRQYKVSLPGHICAVVVTTLVLEGWSNKLDPNHSVLTKVQQMFEATSLPWRQRLMSTVDHLMAEEGQGALLMA
;
A
#
# COMPACT_ATOMS: atom_id res chain seq x y z
N MET A 1 20.91 -7.56 -4.10
CA MET A 1 20.04 -6.85 -5.07
C MET A 1 18.96 -6.05 -4.36
N CYS A 2 18.10 -6.64 -3.52
CA CYS A 2 17.11 -5.87 -2.74
C CYS A 2 17.75 -4.82 -1.82
N SER A 3 18.86 -5.12 -1.15
CA SER A 3 19.61 -4.14 -0.34
C SER A 3 20.18 -2.97 -1.14
N GLU A 4 20.64 -3.23 -2.38
CA GLU A 4 21.20 -2.21 -3.28
C GLU A 4 20.09 -1.34 -3.89
N LEU A 5 18.94 -1.93 -4.22
CA LEU A 5 17.74 -1.22 -4.69
C LEU A 5 17.09 -0.39 -3.56
N GLU A 6 17.12 -0.89 -2.33
CA GLU A 6 16.72 -0.16 -1.13
C GLU A 6 17.65 1.04 -0.86
N HIS A 7 18.96 0.88 -1.08
CA HIS A 7 19.95 1.95 -0.97
C HIS A 7 19.77 3.04 -2.06
N LEU A 8 19.30 2.68 -3.26
CA LEU A 8 18.90 3.61 -4.32
C LEU A 8 17.63 4.39 -3.98
N HIS A 9 16.69 3.79 -3.25
CA HIS A 9 15.47 4.46 -2.75
C HIS A 9 15.75 5.42 -1.58
N THR A 10 16.71 5.12 -0.70
CA THR A 10 16.93 5.90 0.54
C THR A 10 17.92 7.06 0.40
N GLN A 11 18.70 7.13 -0.68
CA GLN A 11 19.70 8.19 -0.93
C GLN A 11 19.52 8.89 -2.28
N ALA A 12 18.28 9.18 -2.67
CA ALA A 12 18.04 10.04 -3.82
C ALA A 12 18.65 11.44 -3.57
N PRO A 13 19.41 12.01 -4.52
CA PRO A 13 20.05 13.31 -4.34
C PRO A 13 19.00 14.42 -4.19
N ALA A 14 19.08 15.15 -3.07
CA ALA A 14 18.23 16.31 -2.82
C ALA A 14 18.66 17.52 -3.66
N HIS A 15 17.68 18.26 -4.18
CA HIS A 15 17.93 19.55 -4.81
C HIS A 15 18.08 20.65 -3.75
N LYS A 16 18.76 21.75 -4.12
CA LYS A 16 18.95 22.90 -3.22
C LYS A 16 17.61 23.56 -2.90
N PHE A 17 17.41 23.94 -1.64
CA PHE A 17 16.16 24.53 -1.15
C PHE A 17 15.68 25.78 -1.91
N HIS A 18 16.61 26.56 -2.49
CA HIS A 18 16.24 27.67 -3.38
C HIS A 18 15.38 27.22 -4.59
N HIS A 19 15.55 25.99 -5.07
CA HIS A 19 14.64 25.43 -6.08
C HIS A 19 13.24 25.20 -5.51
N THR A 20 13.12 24.63 -4.31
CA THR A 20 11.87 24.46 -3.57
C THR A 20 11.09 25.77 -3.48
N GLN A 21 11.75 26.84 -3.03
CA GLN A 21 11.14 28.16 -2.87
C GLN A 21 10.59 28.69 -4.20
N ARG A 22 11.42 28.65 -5.26
CA ARG A 22 11.00 29.09 -6.60
C ARG A 22 9.86 28.26 -7.17
N ALA A 23 9.85 26.94 -6.96
CA ALA A 23 8.79 26.06 -7.44
C ALA A 23 7.45 26.40 -6.77
N ILE A 24 7.46 26.61 -5.45
CA ILE A 24 6.27 27.05 -4.68
C ILE A 24 5.76 28.41 -5.22
N GLU A 25 6.66 29.37 -5.38
CA GLU A 25 6.32 30.72 -5.85
C GLU A 25 5.77 30.72 -7.28
N ALA A 26 6.36 29.91 -8.16
CA ALA A 26 5.89 29.74 -9.54
C ALA A 26 4.54 29.02 -9.60
N ALA A 27 4.32 28.01 -8.76
CA ALA A 27 3.09 27.22 -8.73
C ALA A 27 1.88 28.02 -8.22
N PHE A 28 2.08 28.83 -7.17
CA PHE A 28 0.97 29.49 -6.46
C PHE A 28 0.92 31.01 -6.64
N GLY A 29 1.89 31.59 -7.34
CA GLY A 29 1.90 33.02 -7.69
C GLY A 29 2.11 33.95 -6.48
N MET A 30 2.64 33.45 -5.37
CA MET A 30 2.91 34.23 -4.17
C MET A 30 4.16 33.74 -3.43
N PRO A 31 4.83 34.62 -2.64
CA PRO A 31 5.99 34.23 -1.84
C PRO A 31 5.68 33.03 -0.93
N HIS A 32 6.60 32.06 -0.86
CA HIS A 32 6.42 30.91 0.03
C HIS A 32 6.26 31.32 1.51
N SER A 33 6.86 32.45 1.90
CA SER A 33 6.73 33.05 3.25
C SER A 33 5.33 33.60 3.54
N GLU A 34 4.49 33.82 2.53
CA GLU A 34 3.07 34.17 2.71
C GLU A 34 2.19 32.92 2.84
N LEU A 35 2.68 31.75 2.46
CA LEU A 35 1.95 30.48 2.56
C LEU A 35 2.30 29.74 3.85
N PHE A 36 3.56 29.80 4.26
CA PHE A 36 4.08 29.05 5.40
C PHE A 36 4.80 29.98 6.39
N ASP A 37 4.50 29.83 7.68
CA ASP A 37 5.25 30.49 8.76
C ASP A 37 6.68 29.96 8.86
N SER A 38 6.84 28.67 8.57
CA SER A 38 8.15 28.02 8.48
C SER A 38 8.10 26.85 7.51
N ILE A 39 9.22 26.62 6.82
CA ILE A 39 9.47 25.45 5.99
C ILE A 39 10.89 24.99 6.26
N GLU A 40 11.07 23.71 6.58
CA GLU A 40 12.38 23.17 6.91
C GLU A 40 13.24 23.05 5.66
N GLU A 41 14.41 23.69 5.66
CA GLU A 41 15.34 23.66 4.53
C GLU A 41 15.81 22.24 4.19
N ARG A 42 16.03 21.41 5.22
CA ARG A 42 16.39 20.01 5.06
C ARG A 42 15.13 19.20 4.77
N PRO A 43 15.07 18.43 3.66
CA PRO A 43 13.91 17.59 3.37
C PRO A 43 13.79 16.46 4.41
N VAL A 44 12.55 16.10 4.73
CA VAL A 44 12.19 14.94 5.55
C VAL A 44 12.47 13.64 4.79
N ALA A 45 12.17 13.64 3.49
CA ALA A 45 12.41 12.54 2.58
C ALA A 45 12.77 13.06 1.18
N SER A 46 13.55 12.30 0.42
CA SER A 46 13.84 12.55 -0.99
C SER A 46 13.63 11.26 -1.76
N GLY A 47 12.73 11.28 -2.73
CA GLY A 47 12.43 10.16 -3.62
C GLY A 47 12.98 10.39 -5.04
N SER A 48 12.53 9.58 -5.99
CA SER A 48 12.96 9.66 -7.39
C SER A 48 12.42 10.89 -8.12
N ILE A 49 11.19 11.31 -7.82
CA ILE A 49 10.50 12.42 -8.51
C ILE A 49 10.67 13.75 -7.79
N GLY A 50 10.74 13.74 -6.46
CA GLY A 50 10.77 14.96 -5.66
C GLY A 50 11.22 14.72 -4.24
N GLN A 51 11.24 15.80 -3.47
CA GLN A 51 11.58 15.78 -2.05
C GLN A 51 10.46 16.45 -1.24
N ILE A 52 10.36 16.05 0.02
CA ILE A 52 9.29 16.43 0.93
C ILE A 52 9.87 17.30 2.03
N HIS A 53 9.29 18.48 2.23
CA HIS A 53 9.64 19.39 3.31
C HIS A 53 8.53 19.44 4.35
N ARG A 54 8.90 19.48 5.64
CA ARG A 54 7.96 19.78 6.71
C ARG A 54 7.77 21.29 6.79
N ALA A 55 6.53 21.75 6.86
CA ALA A 55 6.21 23.17 6.96
C ALA A 55 5.06 23.41 7.96
N ARG A 56 4.89 24.67 8.37
CA ARG A 56 3.75 25.16 9.14
C ARG A 56 2.97 26.17 8.33
N LEU A 57 1.66 26.00 8.21
CA LEU A 57 0.80 26.95 7.51
C LEU A 57 0.82 28.32 8.20
N SER A 58 0.90 29.39 7.41
CA SER A 58 0.64 30.73 7.90
C SER A 58 -0.85 31.01 8.03
N GLU A 59 -1.24 32.16 8.58
CA GLU A 59 -2.64 32.62 8.60
C GLU A 59 -3.25 32.68 7.19
N LYS A 60 -2.48 33.15 6.19
CA LYS A 60 -2.97 33.24 4.81
C LYS A 60 -3.05 31.87 4.15
N GLY A 61 -2.07 30.99 4.38
CA GLY A 61 -2.12 29.61 3.92
C GLY A 61 -3.33 28.85 4.49
N ALA A 62 -3.59 29.02 5.79
CA ALA A 62 -4.77 28.52 6.48
C ALA A 62 -6.07 29.05 5.86
N ALA A 63 -6.18 30.37 5.66
CA ALA A 63 -7.35 31.00 5.05
C ALA A 63 -7.64 30.51 3.63
N LEU A 64 -6.61 30.19 2.83
CA LEU A 64 -6.77 29.67 1.48
C LEU A 64 -7.25 28.21 1.45
N THR A 65 -6.85 27.42 2.44
CA THR A 65 -7.01 25.96 2.43
C THR A 65 -8.15 25.47 3.33
N GLY A 66 -8.58 26.29 4.29
CA GLY A 66 -9.54 25.90 5.33
C GLY A 66 -8.92 25.10 6.47
N PHE A 67 -7.58 24.97 6.50
CA PHE A 67 -6.83 24.32 7.59
C PHE A 67 -6.46 25.34 8.67
N GLU A 68 -5.93 24.88 9.82
CA GLU A 68 -5.59 25.77 10.92
C GLU A 68 -4.23 26.45 10.72
N ALA A 69 -4.12 27.72 11.15
CA ALA A 69 -2.85 28.42 11.17
C ALA A 69 -1.86 27.71 12.13
N GLY A 70 -0.61 27.58 11.71
CA GLY A 70 0.44 26.84 12.43
C GLY A 70 0.38 25.31 12.27
N GLN A 71 -0.65 24.77 11.60
CA GLN A 71 -0.78 23.33 11.36
C GLN A 71 0.40 22.80 10.53
N LEU A 72 0.88 21.61 10.91
CA LEU A 72 1.94 20.92 10.19
C LEU A 72 1.44 20.35 8.86
N VAL A 73 2.21 20.61 7.80
CA VAL A 73 1.93 20.14 6.45
C VAL A 73 3.20 19.58 5.81
N ALA A 74 3.01 18.64 4.88
CA ALA A 74 4.06 18.12 4.02
C ALA A 74 4.00 18.88 2.69
N VAL A 75 5.14 19.46 2.27
CA VAL A 75 5.29 20.16 1.00
C VAL A 75 6.16 19.31 0.09
N LYS A 76 5.54 18.56 -0.82
CA LYS A 76 6.21 17.76 -1.83
C LYS A 76 6.56 18.65 -3.02
N VAL A 77 7.85 18.66 -3.39
CA VAL A 77 8.33 19.45 -4.52
C VAL A 77 9.13 18.57 -5.47
N ARG A 78 8.76 18.63 -6.74
CA ARG A 78 9.40 17.90 -7.83
C ARG A 78 10.84 18.36 -8.06
N HIS A 79 11.75 17.41 -8.32
CA HIS A 79 13.13 17.69 -8.66
C HIS A 79 13.25 18.49 -9.98
N PRO A 80 14.22 19.41 -10.10
CA PRO A 80 14.42 20.20 -11.31
C PRO A 80 14.71 19.31 -12.52
N GLY A 81 13.95 19.49 -13.60
CA GLY A 81 14.19 18.80 -14.88
C GLY A 81 13.93 17.29 -14.87
N VAL A 82 13.34 16.75 -13.79
CA VAL A 82 13.12 15.29 -13.66
C VAL A 82 12.20 14.75 -14.75
N ALA A 83 11.19 15.52 -15.16
CA ALA A 83 10.29 15.17 -16.26
C ALA A 83 11.05 14.92 -17.56
N ASP A 84 11.91 15.87 -17.94
CA ASP A 84 12.67 15.79 -19.19
C ASP A 84 13.71 14.66 -19.12
N THR A 85 14.33 14.46 -17.96
CA THR A 85 15.29 13.38 -17.75
C THR A 85 14.63 12.02 -17.87
N ILE A 86 13.49 11.80 -17.20
CA ILE A 86 12.72 10.54 -17.32
C ILE A 86 12.32 10.27 -18.76
N LEU A 87 11.81 11.28 -19.47
CA LEU A 87 11.41 11.11 -20.88
C LEU A 87 12.59 10.77 -21.79
N ARG A 88 13.77 11.38 -21.59
CA ARG A 88 14.99 11.09 -22.36
C ARG A 88 15.57 9.71 -22.05
N ASP A 89 15.62 9.35 -20.77
CA ASP A 89 16.11 8.05 -20.33
C ASP A 89 15.22 6.96 -20.90
N PHE A 90 13.90 7.15 -20.84
CA PHE A 90 12.94 6.22 -21.40
C PHE A 90 13.08 6.07 -22.92
N ALA A 91 13.21 7.17 -23.65
CA ALA A 91 13.47 7.13 -25.10
C ALA A 91 14.75 6.37 -25.43
N THR A 92 15.80 6.54 -24.61
CA THR A 92 17.07 5.82 -24.74
C THR A 92 16.89 4.33 -24.48
N MET A 93 16.17 3.95 -23.42
CA MET A 93 15.88 2.55 -23.08
C MET A 93 15.11 1.86 -24.20
N VAL A 94 14.09 2.51 -24.77
CA VAL A 94 13.32 1.98 -25.91
C VAL A 94 14.20 1.81 -27.15
N ALA A 95 15.06 2.78 -27.46
CA ALA A 95 15.98 2.67 -28.58
C ALA A 95 16.96 1.49 -28.41
N VAL A 96 17.53 1.32 -27.21
CA VAL A 96 18.41 0.19 -26.88
C VAL A 96 17.64 -1.13 -26.97
N ALA A 97 16.43 -1.20 -26.42
CA ALA A 97 15.59 -2.39 -26.49
C ALA A 97 15.23 -2.77 -27.93
N GLY A 98 14.99 -1.79 -28.81
CA GLY A 98 14.76 -2.03 -30.23
C GLY A 98 15.99 -2.59 -30.96
N VAL A 99 17.20 -2.23 -30.52
CA VAL A 99 18.46 -2.82 -31.04
C VAL A 99 18.65 -4.24 -30.50
N VAL A 100 18.48 -4.43 -29.19
CA VAL A 100 18.61 -5.73 -28.51
C VAL A 100 17.57 -6.73 -29.02
N GLY A 101 16.35 -6.27 -29.32
CA GLY A 101 15.28 -7.09 -29.89
C GLY A 101 15.58 -7.64 -31.28
N ARG A 102 16.63 -7.17 -31.96
CA ARG A 102 17.11 -7.76 -33.23
C ARG A 102 18.00 -8.99 -33.03
N LEU A 103 18.46 -9.23 -31.79
CA LEU A 103 19.24 -10.40 -31.45
C LEU A 103 18.29 -11.56 -31.14
N GLU A 104 18.32 -12.61 -31.98
CA GLU A 104 17.46 -13.79 -31.83
C GLU A 104 17.52 -14.40 -30.42
N ALA A 105 18.70 -14.38 -29.80
CA ALA A 105 18.91 -14.86 -28.43
C ALA A 105 18.11 -14.09 -27.37
N LEU A 106 17.75 -12.83 -27.61
CA LEU A 106 17.12 -11.94 -26.61
C LEU A 106 15.70 -11.49 -27.01
N GLN A 107 15.22 -11.87 -28.19
CA GLN A 107 13.86 -11.59 -28.67
C GLN A 107 12.76 -12.04 -27.68
N HIS A 108 13.00 -13.15 -26.98
CA HIS A 108 12.07 -13.70 -26.01
C HIS A 108 11.82 -12.79 -24.79
N LEU A 109 12.71 -11.82 -24.52
CA LEU A 109 12.57 -10.88 -23.40
C LEU A 109 11.57 -9.76 -23.68
N ARG A 110 11.18 -9.54 -24.96
CA ARG A 110 10.21 -8.51 -25.38
C ARG A 110 10.43 -7.12 -24.76
N LEU A 111 11.70 -6.75 -24.57
CA LEU A 111 12.09 -5.56 -23.83
C LEU A 111 11.40 -4.28 -24.31
N GLU A 112 11.15 -4.15 -25.61
CA GLU A 112 10.46 -2.97 -26.17
C GLU A 112 9.01 -2.85 -25.69
N ASP A 113 8.26 -3.96 -25.73
CA ASP A 113 6.86 -4.00 -25.26
C ASP A 113 6.81 -3.78 -23.75
N THR A 114 7.71 -4.44 -23.01
CA THR A 114 7.85 -4.28 -21.57
C THR A 114 8.13 -2.84 -21.19
N LEU A 115 9.11 -2.19 -21.84
CA LEU A 115 9.43 -0.79 -21.56
C LEU A 115 8.25 0.13 -21.88
N LYS A 116 7.59 -0.04 -23.03
CA LYS A 116 6.41 0.79 -23.38
C LYS A 116 5.31 0.71 -22.31
N GLN A 117 5.13 -0.45 -21.67
CA GLN A 117 4.20 -0.62 -20.56
C GLN A 117 4.68 0.06 -19.27
N PHE A 118 5.99 0.16 -19.03
CA PHE A 118 6.57 0.91 -17.91
C PHE A 118 6.57 2.44 -18.10
N ALA A 119 6.48 2.93 -19.34
CA ALA A 119 6.50 4.36 -19.67
C ALA A 119 5.33 5.13 -19.06
N ALA A 120 4.14 4.56 -19.16
CA ALA A 120 2.90 5.22 -18.76
C ALA A 120 2.86 5.46 -17.23
N PRO A 121 3.11 4.46 -16.38
CA PRO A 121 3.16 4.68 -14.93
C PRO A 121 4.21 5.71 -14.49
N LEU A 122 5.41 5.69 -15.08
CA LEU A 122 6.46 6.68 -14.76
C LEU A 122 6.06 8.10 -15.12
N LYS A 123 5.36 8.28 -16.25
CA LYS A 123 4.85 9.60 -16.65
C LYS A 123 3.77 10.10 -15.70
N GLU A 124 2.97 9.21 -15.13
CA GLU A 124 1.93 9.57 -14.15
C GLU A 124 2.53 10.06 -12.84
N GLN A 125 3.66 9.50 -12.40
CA GLN A 125 4.34 9.93 -11.18
C GLN A 125 4.91 11.36 -11.26
N VAL A 126 5.18 11.88 -12.47
CA VAL A 126 5.82 13.19 -12.67
C VAL A 126 4.88 14.38 -12.38
N ASP A 127 3.57 14.15 -12.33
CA ASP A 127 2.54 15.16 -12.10
C ASP A 127 1.92 15.01 -10.71
N LEU A 128 2.37 15.82 -9.75
CA LEU A 128 1.90 15.75 -8.35
C LEU A 128 0.40 16.10 -8.19
N ALA A 129 -0.23 16.74 -9.17
CA ALA A 129 -1.68 16.97 -9.13
C ALA A 129 -2.47 15.65 -9.30
N ARG A 130 -1.89 14.65 -9.98
CA ARG A 130 -2.49 13.30 -10.06
C ARG A 130 -2.46 12.59 -8.72
N GLU A 131 -1.34 12.71 -7.99
CA GLU A 131 -1.25 12.17 -6.63
C GLU A 131 -2.30 12.81 -5.72
N ALA A 132 -2.48 14.13 -5.77
CA ALA A 132 -3.52 14.82 -5.03
C ALA A 132 -4.94 14.31 -5.37
N ALA A 133 -5.22 14.08 -6.65
CA ALA A 133 -6.50 13.51 -7.10
C ALA A 133 -6.69 12.07 -6.59
N ASN A 134 -5.63 11.25 -6.60
CA ASN A 134 -5.66 9.91 -6.02
C ASN A 134 -5.91 9.96 -4.52
N LEU A 135 -5.22 10.83 -3.77
CA LEU A 135 -5.46 11.01 -2.33
C LEU A 135 -6.92 11.36 -2.04
N GLN A 136 -7.55 12.25 -2.81
CA GLN A 136 -8.97 12.56 -2.62
C GLN A 136 -9.86 11.33 -2.78
N ARG A 137 -9.58 10.48 -3.79
CA ARG A 137 -10.35 9.27 -4.05
C ARG A 137 -10.12 8.21 -2.97
N PHE A 138 -8.88 8.01 -2.54
CA PHE A 138 -8.57 7.11 -1.43
C PHE A 138 -9.21 7.57 -0.12
N ASN A 139 -9.09 8.85 0.24
CA ASN A 139 -9.77 9.41 1.41
C ASN A 139 -11.29 9.22 1.35
N PHE A 140 -11.89 9.39 0.16
CA PHE A 140 -13.32 9.10 -0.02
C PHE A 140 -13.60 7.61 0.18
N ASN A 141 -12.90 6.72 -0.51
CA ASN A 141 -13.14 5.28 -0.45
C ASN A 141 -12.98 4.69 0.97
N PHE A 142 -12.01 5.18 1.74
CA PHE A 142 -11.71 4.72 3.09
C PHE A 142 -12.38 5.54 4.21
N ARG A 143 -13.31 6.44 3.89
CA ARG A 143 -14.01 7.27 4.89
C ARG A 143 -14.73 6.50 6.00
N ASN A 144 -15.07 5.23 5.76
CA ASN A 144 -15.74 4.34 6.70
C ASN A 144 -14.78 3.29 7.30
N THR A 145 -13.48 3.42 7.08
CA THR A 145 -12.45 2.45 7.48
C THR A 145 -11.42 3.16 8.39
N PRO A 146 -11.72 3.41 9.68
CA PRO A 146 -10.88 4.25 10.55
C PRO A 146 -9.46 3.73 10.81
N ALA A 147 -9.24 2.44 10.56
CA ALA A 147 -7.94 1.80 10.69
C ALA A 147 -6.97 2.14 9.54
N VAL A 148 -7.45 2.78 8.46
CA VAL A 148 -6.65 3.16 7.29
C VAL A 148 -6.85 4.65 6.99
N GLN A 149 -5.76 5.39 6.85
CA GLN A 149 -5.76 6.81 6.56
C GLN A 149 -4.81 7.13 5.42
N PHE A 150 -5.04 8.29 4.80
CA PHE A 150 -4.22 8.86 3.75
C PHE A 150 -4.00 10.34 4.05
N PRO A 151 -2.88 10.95 3.62
CA PRO A 151 -2.73 12.39 3.67
C PRO A 151 -3.90 13.11 2.99
N VAL A 152 -4.29 14.25 3.52
CA VAL A 152 -5.34 15.10 2.94
C VAL A 152 -4.66 16.18 2.09
N PRO A 153 -4.93 16.28 0.78
CA PRO A 153 -4.37 17.33 -0.06
C PRO A 153 -5.03 18.69 0.24
N LEU A 154 -4.22 19.74 0.34
CA LEU A 154 -4.66 21.10 0.69
C LEU A 154 -4.89 21.94 -0.56
N TYR A 155 -6.12 21.97 -1.07
CA TYR A 155 -6.49 22.88 -2.16
C TYR A 155 -6.65 24.31 -1.66
N PRO A 156 -6.22 25.35 -2.41
CA PRO A 156 -5.74 25.31 -3.79
C PRO A 156 -4.21 25.12 -3.92
N LEU A 157 -3.49 24.69 -2.88
CA LEU A 157 -2.04 24.50 -2.87
C LEU A 157 -1.60 23.17 -3.52
N VAL A 158 -2.13 22.91 -4.71
CA VAL A 158 -1.87 21.72 -5.53
C VAL A 158 -1.56 22.14 -6.96
N SER A 159 -0.45 21.64 -7.50
CA SER A 159 0.00 21.85 -8.88
C SER A 159 0.74 20.61 -9.37
N SER A 160 1.13 20.60 -10.65
CA SER A 160 1.95 19.50 -11.19
C SER A 160 3.37 19.43 -10.64
N GLU A 161 3.88 20.53 -10.04
CA GLU A 161 5.25 20.59 -9.51
C GLU A 161 5.33 20.60 -7.98
N VAL A 162 4.25 21.02 -7.32
CA VAL A 162 4.16 21.17 -5.87
C VAL A 162 2.82 20.66 -5.37
N LEU A 163 2.86 19.76 -4.38
CA LEU A 163 1.71 19.26 -3.63
C LEU A 163 1.88 19.56 -2.14
N VAL A 164 0.93 20.29 -1.57
CA VAL A 164 0.81 20.47 -0.12
C VAL A 164 -0.28 19.55 0.40
N GLU A 165 0.05 18.75 1.42
CA GLU A 165 -0.85 17.78 2.06
C GLU A 165 -0.69 17.78 3.59
N SER A 166 -1.60 17.16 4.32
CA SER A 166 -1.46 16.99 5.77
C SER A 166 -0.17 16.26 6.10
N TYR A 167 0.54 16.72 7.14
CA TYR A 167 1.71 16.02 7.63
C TYR A 167 1.30 14.83 8.50
N GLU A 168 1.70 13.63 8.11
CA GLU A 168 1.34 12.42 8.83
C GLU A 168 2.48 11.93 9.73
N GLU A 169 2.16 11.75 11.01
CA GLU A 169 3.07 11.19 12.02
C GLU A 169 2.83 9.69 12.23
N GLY A 170 3.91 8.93 12.37
CA GLY A 170 3.87 7.50 12.70
C GLY A 170 5.25 6.84 12.58
N ASP A 171 5.34 5.60 13.04
CA ASP A 171 6.50 4.74 12.86
C ASP A 171 6.38 3.97 11.53
N HIS A 172 7.46 3.84 10.75
CA HIS A 172 7.42 2.99 9.56
C HIS A 172 7.06 1.54 9.91
N ILE A 173 6.22 0.89 9.09
CA ILE A 173 5.80 -0.49 9.33
C ILE A 173 6.98 -1.47 9.40
N THR A 174 8.11 -1.14 8.75
CA THR A 174 9.38 -1.88 8.80
C THR A 174 9.87 -2.13 10.23
N ARG A 175 9.60 -1.21 11.16
CA ARG A 175 9.91 -1.37 12.60
C ARG A 175 9.22 -2.59 13.20
N TYR A 176 7.99 -2.87 12.79
CA TYR A 176 7.17 -3.97 13.29
C TYR A 176 7.45 -5.29 12.54
N ILE A 177 7.86 -5.19 11.27
CA ILE A 177 8.26 -6.32 10.43
C ILE A 177 9.56 -6.94 10.95
N SER A 178 10.58 -6.13 11.27
CA SER A 178 11.92 -6.59 11.66
C SER A 178 12.00 -7.26 13.05
N GLY A 179 10.88 -7.37 13.76
CA GLY A 179 10.79 -8.12 15.02
C GLY A 179 11.56 -7.50 16.18
N ASP A 180 11.95 -6.23 16.06
CA ASP A 180 12.67 -5.53 17.11
C ASP A 180 11.76 -5.42 18.34
N ARG A 181 12.03 -6.24 19.38
CA ARG A 181 11.28 -6.25 20.66
C ARG A 181 11.25 -4.88 21.36
N ALA A 182 12.00 -3.90 20.85
CA ALA A 182 11.98 -2.51 21.27
C ALA A 182 10.75 -1.73 20.75
N GLY A 183 9.99 -2.27 19.80
CA GLY A 183 8.68 -1.76 19.38
C GLY A 183 7.61 -2.09 20.41
N GLY A 184 7.68 -1.47 21.58
CA GLY A 184 6.63 -1.59 22.60
C GLY A 184 5.27 -1.24 22.00
N GLY A 185 4.38 -2.22 21.95
CA GLY A 185 3.02 -2.09 21.42
C GLY A 185 2.06 -3.03 22.16
N PRO A 186 0.74 -2.86 21.97
CA PRO A 186 -0.25 -3.77 22.52
C PRO A 186 0.04 -5.23 22.11
N GLN A 187 -0.34 -6.17 22.97
CA GLN A 187 -0.34 -7.59 22.60
C GLN A 187 -1.26 -7.79 21.37
N GLY A 188 -0.82 -8.58 20.39
CA GLY A 188 -1.60 -8.78 19.16
C GLY A 188 -1.44 -7.69 18.10
N LEU A 189 -0.54 -6.71 18.30
CA LEU A 189 -0.39 -5.58 17.37
C LEU A 189 0.04 -6.02 15.96
N ARG A 190 0.96 -6.98 15.85
CA ARG A 190 1.51 -7.40 14.55
C ARG A 190 0.46 -8.18 13.76
N GLU A 191 -0.31 -9.02 14.44
CA GLU A 191 -1.46 -9.73 13.93
C GLU A 191 -2.52 -8.75 13.42
N LYS A 192 -2.89 -7.75 14.23
CA LYS A 192 -3.82 -6.69 13.80
C LYS A 192 -3.32 -5.88 12.60
N LEU A 193 -2.03 -5.57 12.54
CA LEU A 193 -1.44 -4.87 11.38
C LEU A 193 -1.49 -5.76 10.13
N SER A 194 -1.14 -7.04 10.25
CA SER A 194 -1.34 -8.00 9.17
C SER A 194 -2.80 -8.02 8.71
N ASP A 195 -3.72 -7.96 9.67
CA ASP A 195 -5.15 -8.00 9.39
C ASP A 195 -5.66 -6.78 8.60
N ILE A 196 -5.28 -5.59 9.05
CA ILE A 196 -5.57 -4.31 8.39
C ILE A 196 -4.95 -4.30 6.99
N GLY A 197 -3.70 -4.76 6.84
CA GLY A 197 -3.02 -4.83 5.54
C GLY A 197 -3.81 -5.63 4.51
N ALA A 198 -4.14 -6.88 4.84
CA ALA A 198 -4.92 -7.74 3.96
C ALA A 198 -6.32 -7.18 3.66
N GLY A 199 -7.01 -6.64 4.67
CA GLY A 199 -8.32 -6.01 4.49
C GLY A 199 -8.27 -4.80 3.54
N THR A 200 -7.23 -3.96 3.68
CA THR A 200 -6.98 -2.80 2.82
C THR A 200 -6.79 -3.22 1.38
N MET A 201 -5.99 -4.27 1.12
CA MET A 201 -5.75 -4.79 -0.22
C MET A 201 -7.04 -5.24 -0.90
N LEU A 202 -7.85 -6.01 -0.18
CA LEU A 202 -9.11 -6.56 -0.68
C LEU A 202 -10.12 -5.45 -0.94
N GLN A 203 -10.18 -4.43 -0.07
CA GLN A 203 -11.04 -3.26 -0.28
C GLN A 203 -10.65 -2.51 -1.56
N MET A 204 -9.37 -2.14 -1.71
CA MET A 204 -8.86 -1.41 -2.89
C MET A 204 -9.18 -2.13 -4.20
N MET A 205 -8.97 -3.45 -4.22
CA MET A 205 -9.03 -4.25 -5.44
C MET A 205 -10.47 -4.70 -5.79
N LEU A 206 -11.22 -5.20 -4.80
CA LEU A 206 -12.50 -5.85 -5.04
C LEU A 206 -13.70 -4.92 -4.86
N MET A 207 -13.58 -3.88 -4.01
CA MET A 207 -14.67 -2.91 -3.76
C MET A 207 -14.46 -1.63 -4.54
N ASP A 208 -13.29 -1.01 -4.35
CA ASP A 208 -13.05 0.36 -4.77
C ASP A 208 -12.55 0.47 -6.21
N ASN A 209 -11.99 -0.63 -6.74
CA ASN A 209 -11.34 -0.69 -8.04
C ASN A 209 -10.26 0.39 -8.24
N LEU A 210 -9.57 0.75 -7.16
CA LEU A 210 -8.49 1.71 -7.16
C LEU A 210 -7.37 1.14 -6.28
N ILE A 211 -6.36 0.57 -6.93
CA ILE A 211 -5.27 -0.15 -6.27
C ILE A 211 -4.05 0.77 -6.17
N HIS A 212 -3.60 1.04 -4.95
CA HIS A 212 -2.30 1.68 -4.74
C HIS A 212 -1.20 0.72 -5.20
N SER A 213 -0.53 1.08 -6.30
CA SER A 213 0.36 0.17 -7.03
C SER A 213 1.81 0.19 -6.56
N ASP A 214 2.09 0.88 -5.45
CA ASP A 214 3.43 1.01 -4.87
C ASP A 214 3.38 0.92 -3.33
N LEU A 215 2.67 -0.10 -2.83
CA LEU A 215 2.43 -0.31 -1.40
C LEU A 215 3.62 -1.01 -0.72
N HIS A 216 4.83 -0.46 -0.90
CA HIS A 216 6.02 -0.97 -0.24
C HIS A 216 6.07 -0.49 1.24
N PRO A 217 6.75 -1.22 2.15
CA PRO A 217 6.79 -0.86 3.57
C PRO A 217 7.32 0.55 3.92
N GLY A 218 8.01 1.23 3.00
CA GLY A 218 8.49 2.59 3.21
C GLY A 218 7.38 3.64 3.13
N ASN A 219 6.31 3.35 2.37
CA ASN A 219 5.15 4.22 2.20
C ASN A 219 4.05 3.95 3.23
N ILE A 220 4.31 3.15 4.25
CA ILE A 220 3.33 2.78 5.27
C ILE A 220 3.84 3.23 6.64
N LEU A 221 3.10 4.16 7.23
CA LEU A 221 3.28 4.53 8.63
C LEU A 221 2.25 3.80 9.49
N VAL A 222 2.63 3.53 10.73
CA VAL A 222 1.77 2.99 11.78
C VAL A 222 1.64 4.03 12.88
N ARG A 223 0.40 4.36 13.22
CA ARG A 223 0.05 5.19 14.37
C ARG A 223 -0.74 4.35 15.36
N LEU A 224 -0.54 4.59 16.65
CA LEU A 224 -1.39 4.03 17.70
C LEU A 224 -2.39 5.09 18.14
N ALA A 225 -3.68 4.86 17.88
CA ALA A 225 -4.74 5.78 18.20
C ALA A 225 -5.59 5.25 19.37
N PRO A 226 -6.21 6.15 20.17
CA PRO A 226 -7.24 5.76 21.12
C PRO A 226 -8.36 4.97 20.42
N PRO A 227 -8.97 3.99 21.09
CA PRO A 227 -10.12 3.28 20.55
C PRO A 227 -11.29 4.23 20.36
N SER A 228 -11.83 4.26 19.14
CA SER A 228 -13.02 5.03 18.79
C SER A 228 -14.27 4.18 19.04
N GLY A 229 -15.12 4.61 19.98
CA GLY A 229 -16.41 3.95 20.25
C GLY A 229 -16.35 2.74 21.18
N GLY A 230 -17.54 2.17 21.45
CA GLY A 230 -17.72 1.03 22.35
C GLY A 230 -17.41 1.29 23.83
N LEU A 231 -17.55 0.25 24.65
CA LEU A 231 -17.31 0.32 26.10
C LEU A 231 -15.85 0.66 26.43
N VAL A 232 -14.90 0.14 25.62
CA VAL A 232 -13.48 0.41 25.79
C VAL A 232 -13.15 1.88 25.46
N GLY A 233 -13.71 2.44 24.38
CA GLY A 233 -13.54 3.86 24.06
C GLY A 233 -14.14 4.79 25.12
N ALA A 234 -15.30 4.44 25.67
CA ALA A 234 -15.91 5.16 26.78
C ALA A 234 -15.02 5.13 28.04
N LEU A 235 -14.53 3.95 28.43
CA LEU A 235 -13.59 3.83 29.55
C LEU A 235 -12.28 4.58 29.30
N TYR A 236 -11.75 4.53 28.08
CA TYR A 236 -10.54 5.26 27.70
C TYR A 236 -10.72 6.77 27.92
N SER A 237 -11.86 7.31 27.46
CA SER A 237 -12.21 8.73 27.59
C SER A 237 -12.38 9.15 29.05
N VAL A 238 -13.07 8.34 29.86
CA VAL A 238 -13.22 8.59 31.31
C VAL A 238 -11.87 8.61 32.02
N LEU A 239 -10.97 7.69 31.68
CA LEU A 239 -9.62 7.65 32.26
C LEU A 239 -8.79 8.87 31.86
N ASP A 240 -8.99 9.39 30.64
CA ASP A 240 -8.33 10.60 30.17
C ASP A 240 -8.85 11.85 30.88
N GLU A 241 -10.17 11.98 31.02
CA GLU A 241 -10.82 13.03 31.80
C GLU A 241 -10.34 13.02 33.26
N LEU A 242 -10.23 11.85 33.89
CA LEU A 242 -9.72 11.71 35.26
C LEU A 242 -8.27 12.20 35.41
N LYS A 243 -7.42 11.99 34.39
CA LYS A 243 -6.03 12.49 34.39
C LYS A 243 -5.98 14.01 34.27
N LEU A 244 -6.82 14.57 33.41
CA LEU A 244 -6.93 16.02 33.19
C LEU A 244 -7.53 16.73 34.41
N ALA A 245 -8.58 16.16 35.01
CA ALA A 245 -9.28 16.73 36.16
C ALA A 245 -8.51 16.65 37.47
N SER A 246 -7.53 15.74 37.60
CA SER A 246 -6.71 15.57 38.80
C SER A 246 -5.21 15.73 38.51
N PRO A 247 -4.71 16.98 38.41
CA PRO A 247 -3.28 17.25 38.22
C PRO A 247 -2.41 16.66 39.34
N ALA A 248 -2.94 16.59 40.56
CA ALA A 248 -2.30 16.08 41.78
C ALA A 248 -2.37 14.56 41.95
N MET A 249 -2.83 13.81 40.93
CA MET A 249 -2.89 12.35 40.96
C MET A 249 -1.50 11.76 41.25
N PRO A 250 -1.38 10.77 42.16
CA PRO A 250 -0.11 10.11 42.45
C PRO A 250 0.52 9.53 41.18
N ALA A 251 1.83 9.72 41.01
CA ALA A 251 2.57 9.26 39.83
C ALA A 251 2.41 7.75 39.56
N SER A 252 2.30 6.94 40.62
CA SER A 252 2.06 5.50 40.51
C SER A 252 0.68 5.15 39.93
N THR A 253 -0.36 5.90 40.30
CA THR A 253 -1.71 5.73 39.74
C THR A 253 -1.74 6.16 38.28
N ARG A 254 -1.15 7.32 37.96
CA ARG A 254 -1.04 7.81 36.58
C ARG A 254 -0.32 6.79 35.69
N ALA A 255 0.81 6.25 36.16
CA ALA A 255 1.56 5.21 35.45
C ALA A 255 0.74 3.91 35.23
N ARG A 256 -0.08 3.50 36.21
CA ARG A 256 -0.98 2.33 36.03
C ARG A 256 -2.05 2.59 34.97
N ILE A 257 -2.63 3.80 34.95
CA ILE A 257 -3.61 4.17 33.92
C ILE A 257 -2.93 4.24 32.54
N ASP A 258 -1.71 4.80 32.45
CA ASP A 258 -0.92 4.81 31.21
C ASP A 258 -0.66 3.39 30.68
N VAL A 259 -0.28 2.45 31.56
CA VAL A 259 -0.07 1.04 31.17
C VAL A 259 -1.37 0.42 30.66
N LEU A 260 -2.51 0.68 31.30
CA LEU A 260 -3.81 0.16 30.86
C LEU A 260 -4.23 0.75 29.52
N GLN A 261 -4.22 2.08 29.38
CA GLN A 261 -4.60 2.76 28.14
C GLN A 261 -3.72 2.34 26.96
N ARG A 262 -2.40 2.14 27.18
CA ARG A 262 -1.50 1.61 26.15
C ARG A 262 -1.93 0.26 25.60
N ARG A 263 -2.62 -0.59 26.38
CA ARG A 263 -3.14 -1.88 25.91
C ARG A 263 -4.40 -1.75 25.06
N TRP A 264 -5.09 -0.62 25.13
CA TRP A 264 -6.33 -0.36 24.40
C TRP A 264 -6.15 0.47 23.13
N LEU A 265 -4.95 1.00 22.90
CA LEU A 265 -4.61 1.67 21.66
C LEU A 265 -4.81 0.72 20.47
N GLN A 266 -5.39 1.25 19.40
CA GLN A 266 -5.60 0.54 18.15
C GLN A 266 -4.58 0.99 17.11
N PRO A 267 -4.01 0.07 16.32
CA PRO A 267 -3.20 0.44 15.18
C PRO A 267 -4.05 1.12 14.11
N GLN A 268 -3.46 2.13 13.49
CA GLN A 268 -3.92 2.73 12.24
C GLN A 268 -2.75 2.70 11.25
N MET A 269 -3.03 2.30 10.01
CA MET A 269 -2.09 2.42 8.90
C MET A 269 -2.34 3.73 8.18
N VAL A 270 -1.27 4.49 7.94
CA VAL A 270 -1.30 5.66 7.08
C VAL A 270 -0.52 5.34 5.81
N LEU A 271 -1.19 5.39 4.67
CA LEU A 271 -0.61 5.09 3.37
C LEU A 271 -0.20 6.39 2.68
N LEU A 272 1.09 6.47 2.36
CA LEU A 272 1.73 7.62 1.71
C LEU A 272 1.99 7.32 0.23
N ASP A 273 2.35 8.35 -0.54
CA ASP A 273 2.80 8.24 -1.94
C ASP A 273 1.85 7.43 -2.85
N VAL A 274 0.63 7.94 -2.98
CA VAL A 274 -0.37 7.36 -3.89
C VAL A 274 -0.23 7.90 -5.33
N GLY A 275 0.98 8.29 -5.72
CA GLY A 275 1.28 8.76 -7.07
C GLY A 275 1.02 7.69 -8.14
N MET A 276 1.15 6.42 -7.76
CA MET A 276 0.79 5.27 -8.59
C MET A 276 -0.48 4.59 -8.09
N ALA A 277 -1.55 4.72 -8.87
CA ALA A 277 -2.80 4.01 -8.67
C ALA A 277 -3.26 3.35 -9.97
N THR A 278 -3.75 2.11 -9.87
CA THR A 278 -4.25 1.33 -11.01
C THR A 278 -5.73 1.07 -10.84
N GLU A 279 -6.49 1.21 -11.91
CA GLU A 279 -7.89 0.78 -11.99
C GLU A 279 -8.00 -0.37 -12.98
N LEU A 280 -8.84 -1.36 -12.65
CA LEU A 280 -9.12 -2.46 -13.56
C LEU A 280 -10.32 -2.10 -14.45
N SER A 281 -10.27 -2.53 -15.71
CA SER A 281 -11.47 -2.50 -16.54
C SER A 281 -12.57 -3.37 -15.92
N GLY A 282 -13.83 -3.15 -16.27
CA GLY A 282 -14.91 -3.99 -15.76
C GLY A 282 -14.74 -5.48 -16.10
N GLU A 283 -14.06 -5.79 -17.21
CA GLU A 283 -13.70 -7.16 -17.58
C GLU A 283 -12.55 -7.71 -16.73
N ASP A 284 -11.47 -6.94 -16.59
CA ASP A 284 -10.32 -7.32 -15.76
C ASP A 284 -10.70 -7.50 -14.29
N GLN A 285 -11.58 -6.65 -13.77
CA GLN A 285 -12.09 -6.79 -12.42
C GLN A 285 -12.86 -8.11 -12.24
N ARG A 286 -13.69 -8.50 -13.23
CA ARG A 286 -14.38 -9.80 -13.21
C ARG A 286 -13.41 -10.96 -13.30
N ASN A 287 -12.41 -10.87 -14.16
CA ASN A 287 -11.36 -11.88 -14.30
C ASN A 287 -10.57 -12.02 -12.99
N MET A 288 -10.27 -10.90 -12.33
CA MET A 288 -9.59 -10.86 -11.04
C MET A 288 -10.44 -11.52 -9.94
N ILE A 289 -11.74 -11.21 -9.87
CA ILE A 289 -12.67 -11.88 -8.94
C ILE A 289 -12.71 -13.39 -9.19
N GLY A 290 -12.81 -13.81 -10.46
CA GLY A 290 -12.81 -15.23 -10.83
C GLY A 290 -11.51 -15.94 -10.44
N LEU A 291 -10.38 -15.26 -10.61
CA LEU A 291 -9.08 -15.73 -10.14
C LEU A 291 -9.08 -15.93 -8.62
N PHE A 292 -9.51 -14.93 -7.83
CA PHE A 292 -9.59 -15.05 -6.36
C PHE A 292 -10.55 -16.15 -5.90
N GLN A 293 -11.69 -16.34 -6.59
CA GLN A 293 -12.62 -17.43 -6.30
C GLN A 293 -11.98 -18.80 -6.55
N SER A 294 -11.16 -18.91 -7.60
CA SER A 294 -10.45 -20.15 -7.92
C SER A 294 -9.34 -20.44 -6.91
N PHE A 295 -8.62 -19.40 -6.46
CA PHE A 295 -7.69 -19.51 -5.34
C PHE A 295 -8.41 -19.98 -4.06
N ALA A 296 -9.57 -19.38 -3.75
CA ALA A 296 -10.36 -19.78 -2.60
C ALA A 296 -10.77 -21.25 -2.67
N ALA A 297 -11.29 -21.69 -3.81
CA ALA A 297 -11.69 -23.07 -4.03
C ALA A 297 -10.51 -24.06 -4.13
N MET A 298 -9.27 -23.58 -4.07
CA MET A 298 -8.06 -24.34 -4.37
C MET A 298 -8.11 -25.02 -5.76
N ASP A 299 -8.82 -24.41 -6.71
CA ASP A 299 -8.99 -24.91 -8.08
C ASP A 299 -7.89 -24.34 -8.99
N GLY A 300 -6.74 -25.00 -9.00
CA GLY A 300 -5.59 -24.57 -9.81
C GLY A 300 -5.87 -24.57 -11.32
N ARG A 301 -6.74 -25.46 -11.82
CA ARG A 301 -7.09 -25.48 -13.24
C ARG A 301 -7.90 -24.22 -13.61
N ALA A 302 -8.88 -23.85 -12.79
CA ALA A 302 -9.61 -22.60 -12.96
C ALA A 302 -8.71 -21.37 -12.79
N CYS A 303 -7.76 -21.39 -11.84
CA CYS A 303 -6.76 -20.32 -11.70
C CYS A 303 -5.95 -20.11 -13.00
N GLY A 304 -5.47 -21.19 -13.62
CA GLY A 304 -4.76 -21.11 -14.89
C GLY A 304 -5.63 -20.55 -16.02
N GLU A 305 -6.89 -20.97 -16.08
CA GLU A 305 -7.88 -20.47 -17.06
C GLU A 305 -8.14 -18.95 -16.89
N TRP A 306 -8.38 -18.47 -15.68
CA TRP A 306 -8.57 -17.03 -15.42
C TRP A 306 -7.31 -16.22 -15.71
N THR A 307 -6.13 -16.76 -15.38
CA THR A 307 -4.85 -16.10 -15.68
C THR A 307 -4.66 -15.88 -17.18
N LEU A 308 -5.03 -16.87 -18.01
CA LEU A 308 -4.94 -16.76 -19.47
C LEU A 308 -5.88 -15.69 -20.05
N ARG A 309 -7.02 -15.43 -19.40
CA ARG A 309 -8.06 -14.51 -19.88
C ARG A 309 -7.68 -13.04 -19.83
N PHE A 310 -6.75 -12.63 -18.97
CA PHE A 310 -6.33 -11.22 -18.87
C PHE A 310 -5.78 -10.63 -20.18
N SER A 311 -5.22 -11.47 -21.06
CA SER A 311 -4.75 -11.01 -22.37
C SER A 311 -5.75 -11.22 -23.50
N GLY A 312 -6.90 -11.83 -23.23
CA GLY A 312 -7.97 -12.08 -24.20
C GLY A 312 -7.45 -12.62 -25.54
N PRO A 313 -7.83 -12.02 -26.69
CA PRO A 313 -7.33 -12.42 -28.02
C PRO A 313 -5.82 -12.22 -28.23
N GLY A 314 -5.16 -11.40 -27.41
CA GLY A 314 -3.74 -11.11 -27.48
C GLY A 314 -2.85 -12.11 -26.72
N GLN A 315 -3.43 -13.20 -26.20
CA GLN A 315 -2.70 -14.24 -25.47
C GLN A 315 -1.71 -14.97 -26.39
N GLN A 316 -0.46 -15.13 -25.92
CA GLN A 316 0.65 -15.73 -26.68
C GLN A 316 1.17 -17.04 -26.08
N CYS A 317 0.54 -17.54 -25.01
CA CYS A 317 0.91 -18.82 -24.40
C CYS A 317 0.92 -19.93 -25.46
N PRO A 318 2.06 -20.58 -25.74
CA PRO A 318 2.17 -21.59 -26.79
C PRO A 318 1.38 -22.87 -26.50
N ASP A 319 1.27 -23.22 -25.22
CA ASP A 319 0.53 -24.39 -24.75
C ASP A 319 -0.32 -24.05 -23.51
N PRO A 320 -1.53 -23.51 -23.73
CA PRO A 320 -2.43 -23.13 -22.64
C PRO A 320 -2.88 -24.31 -21.77
N GLU A 321 -3.00 -25.52 -22.32
CA GLU A 321 -3.40 -26.71 -21.55
C GLU A 321 -2.30 -27.21 -20.65
N ALA A 322 -1.04 -27.21 -21.13
CA ALA A 322 0.09 -27.54 -20.29
C ALA A 322 0.29 -26.52 -19.17
N PHE A 323 0.08 -25.22 -19.43
CA PHE A 323 0.11 -24.19 -18.40
C PHE A 323 -0.96 -24.43 -17.33
N LYS A 324 -2.23 -24.66 -17.72
CA LYS A 324 -3.31 -24.96 -16.78
C LYS A 324 -3.03 -26.20 -15.94
N SER A 325 -2.48 -27.25 -16.56
CA SER A 325 -2.10 -28.49 -15.87
C SER A 325 -0.95 -28.28 -14.88
N ALA A 326 0.00 -27.39 -15.19
CA ALA A 326 1.09 -27.05 -14.29
C ALA A 326 0.59 -26.28 -13.06
N ILE A 327 -0.28 -25.29 -13.24
CA ILE A 327 -0.91 -24.56 -12.12
C ILE A 327 -1.74 -25.53 -11.26
N GLU A 328 -2.53 -26.41 -11.89
CA GLU A 328 -3.29 -27.45 -11.20
C GLU A 328 -2.39 -28.36 -10.34
N ALA A 329 -1.21 -28.75 -10.85
CA ALA A 329 -0.25 -29.52 -10.09
C ALA A 329 0.27 -28.77 -8.85
N THR A 330 0.59 -27.48 -8.97
CA THR A 330 1.00 -26.63 -7.84
C THR A 330 -0.07 -26.60 -6.75
N PHE A 331 -1.35 -26.39 -7.10
CA PHE A 331 -2.44 -26.37 -6.13
C PHE A 331 -2.71 -27.74 -5.50
N ASN A 332 -2.56 -28.82 -6.26
CA ASN A 332 -2.69 -30.18 -5.72
C ASN A 332 -1.57 -30.51 -4.73
N GLU A 333 -0.36 -29.99 -4.95
CA GLU A 333 0.73 -30.09 -3.98
C GLU A 333 0.39 -29.31 -2.70
N LEU A 334 -0.10 -28.07 -2.82
CA LEU A 334 -0.53 -27.27 -1.68
C LEU A 334 -1.65 -27.94 -0.86
N ARG A 335 -2.64 -28.53 -1.52
CA ARG A 335 -3.74 -29.24 -0.82
C ARG A 335 -3.22 -30.43 0.00
N ARG A 336 -2.22 -31.16 -0.52
CA ARG A 336 -1.59 -32.27 0.22
C ARG A 336 -0.83 -31.79 1.45
N LEU A 337 -0.32 -30.55 1.45
CA LEU A 337 0.37 -29.95 2.58
C LEU A 337 -0.59 -29.57 3.71
N ASP A 338 -1.78 -29.06 3.36
CA ASP A 338 -2.83 -28.68 4.33
C ASP A 338 -3.44 -29.90 5.05
N GLU A 339 -3.38 -31.09 4.43
CA GLU A 339 -3.85 -32.36 5.00
C GLU A 339 -2.84 -33.04 5.97
N GLY A 340 -1.81 -32.34 6.44
CA GLY A 340 -0.92 -32.79 7.52
C GLY A 340 0.42 -33.41 7.11
N ALA A 341 0.97 -33.02 5.95
CA ALA A 341 2.29 -33.46 5.51
C ALA A 341 3.44 -32.72 6.23
N ASP A 342 4.64 -33.33 6.26
CA ASP A 342 5.85 -32.77 6.87
C ASP A 342 6.32 -31.51 6.11
N TRP A 343 6.40 -30.38 6.83
CA TRP A 343 6.73 -29.05 6.33
C TRP A 343 8.23 -28.84 6.06
N SER A 344 9.10 -29.79 6.44
CA SER A 344 10.54 -29.55 6.49
C SER A 344 11.26 -29.63 5.13
N ASP A 345 10.63 -30.17 4.09
CA ASP A 345 11.28 -30.50 2.80
C ASP A 345 10.56 -29.95 1.55
N THR A 346 9.63 -29.00 1.72
CA THR A 346 8.82 -28.46 0.60
C THR A 346 9.27 -27.05 0.17
N ALA A 347 9.06 -26.74 -1.10
CA ALA A 347 9.44 -25.46 -1.70
C ALA A 347 8.50 -24.29 -1.31
N PHE A 348 7.37 -24.57 -0.65
CA PHE A 348 6.30 -23.62 -0.38
C PHE A 348 6.11 -23.42 1.13
N LYS A 349 6.54 -22.26 1.66
CA LYS A 349 6.44 -21.96 3.11
C LYS A 349 5.30 -21.00 3.44
N ASN A 350 4.80 -20.25 2.46
CA ASN A 350 3.67 -19.32 2.61
C ASN A 350 2.97 -19.01 1.26
N GLY A 351 1.94 -18.17 1.29
CA GLY A 351 1.22 -17.72 0.10
C GLY A 351 2.08 -16.91 -0.88
N ALA A 352 3.10 -16.20 -0.41
CA ALA A 352 4.02 -15.46 -1.26
C ALA A 352 4.92 -16.40 -2.10
N ASP A 353 5.40 -17.50 -1.53
CA ASP A 353 6.16 -18.53 -2.26
C ASP A 353 5.30 -19.18 -3.36
N THR A 354 4.03 -19.45 -3.05
CA THR A 354 3.05 -19.97 -4.01
C THR A 354 2.86 -19.02 -5.19
N LEU A 355 2.57 -17.75 -4.91
CA LEU A 355 2.38 -16.73 -5.94
C LEU A 355 3.67 -16.50 -6.75
N GLY A 356 4.84 -16.56 -6.10
CA GLY A 356 6.15 -16.50 -6.75
C GLY A 356 6.35 -17.64 -7.75
N HIS A 357 5.98 -18.87 -7.38
CA HIS A 357 6.04 -20.01 -8.30
C HIS A 357 5.04 -19.90 -9.45
N ILE A 358 3.82 -19.41 -9.19
CA ILE A 358 2.83 -19.15 -10.24
C ILE A 358 3.36 -18.13 -11.26
N LEU A 359 4.03 -17.07 -10.81
CA LEU A 359 4.68 -16.12 -11.71
C LEU A 359 5.81 -16.75 -12.53
N GLU A 360 6.56 -17.67 -11.95
CA GLU A 360 7.58 -18.43 -12.67
C GLU A 360 6.96 -19.32 -13.76
N LEU A 361 5.80 -19.95 -13.49
CA LEU A 361 5.03 -20.68 -14.50
C LEU A 361 4.51 -19.76 -15.59
N VAL A 362 3.97 -18.58 -15.25
CA VAL A 362 3.56 -17.54 -16.22
C VAL A 362 4.74 -17.22 -17.15
N ARG A 363 5.94 -17.04 -16.60
CA ARG A 363 7.17 -16.78 -17.36
C ARG A 363 7.57 -17.96 -18.24
N GLN A 364 7.63 -19.17 -17.68
CA GLN A 364 8.06 -20.39 -18.37
C GLN A 364 7.14 -20.71 -19.56
N TYR A 365 5.83 -20.60 -19.37
CA TYR A 365 4.82 -20.87 -20.39
C TYR A 365 4.52 -19.65 -21.27
N LYS A 366 5.28 -18.55 -21.11
CA LYS A 366 5.15 -17.32 -21.91
C LYS A 366 3.72 -16.78 -21.93
N VAL A 367 3.02 -16.90 -20.80
CA VAL A 367 1.68 -16.34 -20.64
C VAL A 367 1.80 -14.83 -20.69
N SER A 368 1.05 -14.23 -21.61
CA SER A 368 0.96 -12.78 -21.71
C SER A 368 0.05 -12.26 -20.60
N LEU A 369 0.52 -11.26 -19.87
CA LEU A 369 -0.25 -10.49 -18.90
C LEU A 369 -0.10 -8.99 -19.21
N PRO A 370 -1.18 -8.21 -19.21
CA PRO A 370 -1.09 -6.76 -19.33
C PRO A 370 -0.32 -6.14 -18.16
N GLY A 371 0.42 -5.05 -18.41
CA GLY A 371 1.26 -4.41 -17.40
C GLY A 371 0.50 -3.96 -16.14
N HIS A 372 -0.74 -3.48 -16.28
CA HIS A 372 -1.58 -3.10 -15.14
C HIS A 372 -1.99 -4.30 -14.27
N ILE A 373 -2.18 -5.47 -14.88
CA ILE A 373 -2.44 -6.72 -14.14
C ILE A 373 -1.19 -7.18 -13.39
N CYS A 374 -0.02 -7.09 -14.04
CA CYS A 374 1.26 -7.37 -13.39
C CYS A 374 1.47 -6.45 -12.16
N ALA A 375 1.14 -5.16 -12.27
CA ALA A 375 1.22 -4.23 -11.14
C ALA A 375 0.35 -4.68 -9.96
N VAL A 376 -0.88 -5.12 -10.21
CA VAL A 376 -1.77 -5.63 -9.15
C VAL A 376 -1.21 -6.91 -8.51
N VAL A 377 -0.70 -7.86 -9.31
CA VAL A 377 -0.11 -9.12 -8.81
C VAL A 377 1.15 -8.85 -7.99
N VAL A 378 2.03 -7.96 -8.46
CA VAL A 378 3.25 -7.56 -7.73
C VAL A 378 2.90 -6.84 -6.43
N THR A 379 1.92 -5.93 -6.45
CA THR A 379 1.45 -5.24 -5.24
C THR A 379 0.92 -6.25 -4.21
N THR A 380 0.15 -7.23 -4.68
CA THR A 380 -0.39 -8.33 -3.84
C THR A 380 0.74 -9.14 -3.21
N LEU A 381 1.78 -9.46 -3.98
CA LEU A 381 2.96 -10.19 -3.52
C LEU A 381 3.76 -9.42 -2.46
N VAL A 382 3.99 -8.13 -2.69
CA VAL A 382 4.69 -7.27 -1.73
C VAL A 382 3.91 -7.23 -0.42
N LEU A 383 2.59 -7.07 -0.49
CA LEU A 383 1.72 -7.05 0.67
C LEU A 383 1.72 -8.37 1.43
N GLU A 384 1.46 -9.49 0.75
CA GLU A 384 1.52 -10.83 1.36
C GLU A 384 2.89 -11.07 2.00
N GLY A 385 3.96 -10.65 1.33
CA GLY A 385 5.33 -10.84 1.80
C GLY A 385 5.64 -10.13 3.13
N TRP A 386 5.16 -8.89 3.34
CA TRP A 386 5.35 -8.21 4.62
C TRP A 386 4.28 -8.56 5.66
N SER A 387 3.04 -8.83 5.23
CA SER A 387 1.95 -9.28 6.10
C SER A 387 2.31 -10.62 6.76
N ASN A 388 2.85 -11.57 5.99
CA ASN A 388 3.32 -12.85 6.51
C ASN A 388 4.51 -12.71 7.49
N LYS A 389 5.38 -11.69 7.32
CA LYS A 389 6.44 -11.41 8.30
C LYS A 389 5.88 -10.87 9.63
N LEU A 390 4.78 -10.12 9.59
CA LEU A 390 4.11 -9.63 10.80
C LEU A 390 3.42 -10.78 11.53
N ASP A 391 2.66 -11.59 10.80
CA ASP A 391 1.99 -12.79 11.32
C ASP A 391 2.17 -13.96 10.35
N PRO A 392 3.03 -14.95 10.69
CA PRO A 392 3.28 -16.12 9.85
C PRO A 392 2.07 -17.01 9.61
N ASN A 393 1.06 -16.97 10.49
CA ASN A 393 -0.17 -17.73 10.34
C ASN A 393 -1.19 -16.98 9.46
N HIS A 394 -0.86 -15.77 9.04
CA HIS A 394 -1.70 -14.95 8.18
C HIS A 394 -1.42 -15.19 6.71
N SER A 395 -2.49 -15.35 5.93
CA SER A 395 -2.45 -15.28 4.49
C SER A 395 -3.68 -14.57 3.93
N VAL A 396 -3.47 -13.69 2.95
CA VAL A 396 -4.56 -13.08 2.17
C VAL A 396 -5.43 -14.16 1.52
N LEU A 397 -4.83 -15.29 1.11
CA LEU A 397 -5.57 -16.41 0.51
C LEU A 397 -6.58 -17.04 1.47
N THR A 398 -6.19 -17.28 2.72
CA THR A 398 -7.09 -17.82 3.75
C THR A 398 -8.25 -16.86 4.04
N LYS A 399 -8.02 -15.55 3.98
CA LYS A 399 -9.10 -14.57 4.11
C LYS A 399 -10.04 -14.58 2.93
N VAL A 400 -9.50 -14.65 1.73
CA VAL A 400 -10.28 -14.78 0.50
C VAL A 400 -11.13 -16.06 0.54
N GLN A 401 -10.58 -17.18 1.04
CA GLN A 401 -11.34 -18.42 1.30
C GLN A 401 -12.53 -18.18 2.24
N GLN A 402 -12.27 -17.65 3.44
CA GLN A 402 -13.31 -17.36 4.42
C GLN A 402 -14.41 -16.44 3.86
N MET A 403 -14.04 -15.44 3.07
CA MET A 403 -14.99 -14.54 2.41
C MET A 403 -15.90 -15.25 1.40
N PHE A 404 -15.40 -16.27 0.69
CA PHE A 404 -16.15 -16.97 -0.33
C PHE A 404 -16.92 -18.19 0.20
N GLU A 405 -16.49 -18.82 1.30
CA GLU A 405 -17.08 -20.03 1.91
C GLU A 405 -18.34 -19.79 2.77
N ALA A 406 -18.51 -18.62 3.41
CA ALA A 406 -19.63 -18.39 4.34
C ALA A 406 -21.00 -18.20 3.65
N THR A 407 -21.96 -19.12 3.87
CA THR A 407 -23.26 -19.18 3.18
C THR A 407 -24.26 -18.07 3.54
N SER A 408 -25.05 -17.65 2.52
CA SER A 408 -26.29 -16.82 2.51
C SER A 408 -26.24 -15.35 2.02
N LEU A 409 -25.09 -14.68 1.92
CA LEU A 409 -25.00 -13.28 1.45
C LEU A 409 -24.16 -13.10 0.17
N PRO A 410 -24.47 -12.13 -0.71
CA PRO A 410 -23.61 -11.76 -1.84
C PRO A 410 -22.20 -11.39 -1.38
N TRP A 411 -21.16 -11.82 -2.11
CA TRP A 411 -19.75 -11.64 -1.73
C TRP A 411 -19.35 -10.18 -1.48
N ARG A 412 -19.99 -9.19 -2.13
CA ARG A 412 -19.74 -7.76 -1.87
C ARG A 412 -20.19 -7.33 -0.47
N GLN A 413 -21.35 -7.79 -0.03
CA GLN A 413 -21.85 -7.53 1.33
C GLN A 413 -21.00 -8.27 2.37
N ARG A 414 -20.52 -9.48 2.04
CA ARG A 414 -19.56 -10.20 2.88
C ARG A 414 -18.23 -9.48 2.98
N LEU A 415 -17.66 -9.03 1.87
CA LEU A 415 -16.42 -8.26 1.88
C LEU A 415 -16.58 -6.99 2.72
N MET A 416 -17.69 -6.25 2.57
CA MET A 416 -17.96 -5.12 3.47
C MET A 416 -18.01 -5.59 4.92
N SER A 417 -18.73 -6.66 5.26
CA SER A 417 -18.74 -7.16 6.64
C SER A 417 -17.39 -7.69 7.12
N THR A 418 -16.55 -8.26 6.25
CA THR A 418 -15.22 -8.78 6.58
C THR A 418 -14.24 -7.64 6.74
N VAL A 419 -14.25 -6.65 5.85
CA VAL A 419 -13.50 -5.40 6.01
C VAL A 419 -13.98 -4.72 7.28
N ASP A 420 -15.27 -4.53 7.49
CA ASP A 420 -15.83 -3.94 8.70
C ASP A 420 -15.41 -4.75 9.93
N HIS A 421 -15.47 -6.09 9.93
CA HIS A 421 -15.00 -6.93 11.05
C HIS A 421 -13.49 -6.83 11.28
N LEU A 422 -12.68 -6.82 10.22
CA LEU A 422 -11.22 -6.66 10.31
C LEU A 422 -10.82 -5.26 10.81
N MET A 423 -11.65 -4.26 10.49
CA MET A 423 -11.40 -2.85 10.80
C MET A 423 -12.13 -2.40 12.07
N ALA A 424 -13.07 -3.20 12.55
CA ALA A 424 -13.89 -2.98 13.74
C ALA A 424 -13.88 -4.21 14.65
N GLU A 425 -12.74 -4.88 14.88
CA GLU A 425 -12.60 -5.79 16.03
C GLU A 425 -12.73 -5.00 17.35
N GLU A 426 -13.99 -4.66 17.65
CA GLU A 426 -14.52 -4.19 18.89
C GLU A 426 -14.56 -5.40 19.84
N GLY A 427 -13.56 -5.48 20.72
CA GLY A 427 -13.83 -5.78 22.13
C GLY A 427 -14.36 -7.16 22.53
N GLN A 428 -14.17 -8.24 21.77
CA GLN A 428 -14.49 -9.60 22.27
C GLN A 428 -13.30 -10.39 22.84
N GLY A 429 -12.06 -10.03 22.52
CA GLY A 429 -10.86 -10.68 23.08
C GLY A 429 -10.52 -10.29 24.54
N ALA A 430 -11.13 -9.23 25.07
CA ALA A 430 -10.80 -8.72 26.42
C ALA A 430 -11.57 -9.40 27.56
N LEU A 431 -12.55 -10.26 27.26
CA LEU A 431 -13.44 -10.87 28.25
C LEU A 431 -12.95 -12.23 28.80
N LEU A 432 -11.88 -12.81 28.26
CA LEU A 432 -11.36 -14.11 28.70
C LEU A 432 -10.13 -14.04 29.63
N MET A 433 -9.65 -12.83 29.97
CA MET A 433 -8.54 -12.64 30.91
C MET A 433 -8.79 -11.43 31.82
N ALA A 434 -9.97 -11.38 32.45
CA ALA A 434 -10.29 -10.48 33.56
C ALA A 434 -10.32 -11.25 34.87
#